data_AF-A0A2G9QDL3-F1
#
_entry.id   AF-A0A2G9QDL3-F1
#
_cell.length_a   1.000
_cell.length_b   1.000
_cell.length_c   1.000
_cell.angle_alpha   90.00
_cell.angle_beta   90.00
_cell.angle_gamma   90.00
#
_symmetry.space_group_name_H-M   'P 1'
#
loop_
_entity.id
_entity.type
_entity.pdbx_description
1 polymer ?
#
loop_
_entity_poly.entity_id
_entity_poly.type
_entity_poly.pdbx_seq_one_letter_code
_entity_poly.pdbx_strand_id
1 'polypeptide(L)'
;MAERLSASSVEESPEPQPSRSRRRYKATNMAFEEMVEMVSILRREDYDGKKGPYTRPNMWKDKIMSSVVTALEQKFGTKRAKEQLRKRWSDLKSREPGQYWRIKKLL
;
A
#
# COMPACT_ATOMS: atom_id res chain seq x y z
N MET A 1 -50.34 23.89 16.07
CA MET A 1 -50.09 22.57 16.66
C MET A 1 -48.61 22.25 16.52
N ALA A 2 -47.96 21.88 17.64
CA ALA A 2 -46.67 21.17 17.79
C ALA A 2 -45.46 21.67 16.98
N GLU A 3 -44.47 22.34 17.56
CA GLU A 3 -43.39 21.87 18.45
C GLU A 3 -42.03 21.71 17.74
N ARG A 4 -41.00 22.06 18.50
CA ARG A 4 -39.57 22.21 18.20
C ARG A 4 -38.87 20.86 18.07
N LEU A 5 -37.82 20.78 17.23
CA LEU A 5 -36.57 20.00 17.44
C LEU A 5 -35.50 20.71 16.57
N SER A 6 -34.47 21.40 17.06
CA SER A 6 -33.34 21.03 17.92
C SER A 6 -32.46 19.90 17.36
N ALA A 7 -31.15 20.15 17.42
CA ALA A 7 -30.02 19.24 17.19
C ALA A 7 -29.68 18.98 15.71
N SER A 8 -28.43 18.78 15.28
CA SER A 8 -27.11 18.75 15.93
C SER A 8 -26.12 18.31 14.84
N SER A 9 -24.98 19.00 14.76
CA SER A 9 -23.64 18.43 14.57
C SER A 9 -23.30 17.51 13.37
N VAL A 10 -22.13 17.83 12.83
CA VAL A 10 -21.06 16.93 12.38
C VAL A 10 -21.04 16.47 10.94
N GLU A 11 -19.82 16.59 10.40
CA GLU A 11 -19.26 15.96 9.20
C GLU A 11 -19.71 16.49 7.84
N GLU A 12 -19.05 17.58 7.44
CA GLU A 12 -18.76 17.82 6.02
C GLU A 12 -17.66 16.84 5.58
N SER A 13 -18.07 15.64 5.17
CA SER A 13 -17.25 14.76 4.34
C SER A 13 -18.11 14.22 3.20
N PRO A 14 -18.03 14.82 2.00
CA PRO A 14 -18.57 14.21 0.81
C PRO A 14 -17.46 13.47 0.07
N GLU A 15 -17.54 12.14 0.14
CA GLU A 15 -16.84 11.17 -0.69
C GLU A 15 -16.78 11.54 -2.19
N PRO A 16 -15.65 11.31 -2.89
CA PRO A 16 -15.63 11.38 -4.36
C PRO A 16 -16.09 10.05 -4.98
N GLN A 17 -17.27 10.01 -5.60
CA GLN A 17 -17.79 8.90 -6.43
C GLN A 17 -18.49 9.46 -7.72
N PRO A 18 -18.68 8.68 -8.81
CA PRO A 18 -17.66 8.08 -9.68
C PRO A 18 -17.97 8.33 -11.19
N SER A 19 -17.00 8.77 -12.00
CA SER A 19 -17.20 8.97 -13.45
C SER A 19 -16.66 7.80 -14.32
N ARG A 20 -17.64 7.02 -14.83
CA ARG A 20 -17.76 6.15 -16.02
C ARG A 20 -16.51 5.63 -16.77
N SER A 21 -16.43 4.28 -16.82
CA SER A 21 -15.84 3.41 -17.86
C SER A 21 -14.34 3.42 -18.15
N ARG A 22 -13.56 2.90 -17.21
CA ARG A 22 -12.60 1.82 -17.48
C ARG A 22 -12.83 0.84 -16.34
N ARG A 23 -12.99 -0.45 -16.59
CA ARG A 23 -12.88 -1.45 -15.51
C ARG A 23 -11.40 -1.46 -15.10
N ARG A 24 -10.97 -0.38 -14.42
CA ARG A 24 -9.65 -0.26 -13.82
C ARG A 24 -9.58 -1.45 -12.91
N TYR A 25 -8.74 -2.41 -13.27
CA TYR A 25 -8.38 -3.52 -12.42
C TYR A 25 -7.95 -2.89 -11.10
N LYS A 26 -8.87 -2.89 -10.12
CA LYS A 26 -8.72 -2.18 -8.86
C LYS A 26 -7.48 -2.79 -8.24
N ALA A 27 -6.47 -1.96 -7.98
CA ALA A 27 -5.25 -2.41 -7.34
C ALA A 27 -5.65 -3.18 -6.07
N THR A 28 -4.90 -4.22 -5.71
CA THR A 28 -5.21 -5.02 -4.50
C THR A 28 -5.43 -4.07 -3.32
N ASN A 29 -6.64 -4.10 -2.72
CA ASN A 29 -7.03 -3.22 -1.61
C ASN A 29 -6.04 -3.43 -0.45
N MET A 30 -5.07 -2.53 -0.34
CA MET A 30 -4.06 -2.50 0.72
C MET A 30 -4.05 -1.10 1.28
N ALA A 31 -4.09 -0.98 2.61
CA ALA A 31 -4.16 0.31 3.28
C ALA A 31 -2.88 1.12 2.99
N PHE A 32 -3.00 2.45 3.04
CA PHE A 32 -1.86 3.33 2.78
C PHE A 32 -0.71 3.08 3.76
N GLU A 33 -1.01 2.84 5.03
CA GLU A 33 -0.03 2.52 6.07
C GLU A 33 0.67 1.17 5.81
N GLU A 34 -0.09 0.13 5.44
CA GLU A 34 0.48 -1.16 5.03
C GLU A 34 1.43 -0.98 3.83
N MET A 35 1.08 -0.11 2.87
CA MET A 35 1.95 0.17 1.72
C MET A 35 3.22 0.93 2.11
N VAL A 36 3.12 1.91 3.02
CA VAL A 36 4.29 2.64 3.52
C VAL A 36 5.25 1.68 4.21
N GLU A 37 4.74 0.77 5.06
CA GLU A 37 5.55 -0.23 5.74
C GLU A 37 6.22 -1.21 4.76
N MET A 38 5.48 -1.69 3.75
CA MET A 38 6.06 -2.52 2.70
C MET A 38 7.20 -1.79 1.98
N VAL A 39 6.97 -0.56 1.53
CA VAL A 39 7.96 0.20 0.76
C VAL A 39 9.18 0.57 1.62
N SER A 40 8.99 0.83 2.92
CA SER A 40 10.08 1.15 3.84
C SER A 40 11.05 -0.04 3.96
N ILE A 41 10.54 -1.26 4.11
CA ILE A 41 11.34 -2.49 4.18
C ILE A 41 12.02 -2.77 2.84
N LEU A 42 11.29 -2.69 1.73
CA LEU A 42 11.84 -2.92 0.39
C LEU A 42 12.98 -1.95 0.07
N ARG A 43 12.90 -0.69 0.53
CA ARG A 43 13.96 0.31 0.37
C ARG A 43 15.12 0.05 1.32
N ARG A 44 14.85 -0.27 2.59
CA ARG A 44 15.86 -0.54 3.62
C ARG A 44 16.72 -1.74 3.24
N GLU A 45 16.08 -2.81 2.78
CA GLU A 45 16.77 -4.03 2.37
C GLU A 45 17.20 -4.01 0.88
N ASP A 46 17.11 -2.88 0.16
CA ASP A 46 17.53 -2.75 -1.25
C ASP A 46 16.98 -3.83 -2.21
N TYR A 47 15.66 -4.02 -2.22
CA TYR A 47 14.99 -5.02 -3.06
C TYR A 47 15.28 -4.92 -4.58
N ASP A 48 15.51 -3.70 -5.07
CA ASP A 48 15.84 -3.48 -6.49
C ASP A 48 17.29 -3.88 -6.83
N GLY A 49 18.12 -4.17 -5.81
CA GLY A 49 19.48 -4.67 -5.95
C GLY A 49 20.47 -3.65 -6.51
N LYS A 50 20.29 -2.37 -6.18
CA LYS A 50 21.09 -1.28 -6.75
C LYS A 50 22.49 -1.20 -6.15
N LYS A 51 22.72 -1.77 -4.95
CA LYS A 51 24.01 -1.69 -4.24
C LYS A 51 25.05 -2.72 -4.72
N GLY A 52 24.67 -3.67 -5.58
CA GLY A 52 25.61 -4.61 -6.20
C GLY A 52 24.95 -5.94 -6.58
N PRO A 53 25.59 -6.75 -7.44
CA PRO A 53 25.06 -8.04 -7.83
C PRO A 53 25.07 -9.00 -6.64
N TYR A 54 23.88 -9.40 -6.18
CA TYR A 54 23.74 -10.46 -5.19
C TYR A 54 24.11 -11.80 -5.81
N THR A 55 24.83 -12.65 -5.08
CA THR A 55 25.22 -13.99 -5.52
C THR A 55 24.01 -14.87 -5.87
N ARG A 56 22.87 -14.65 -5.20
CA ARG A 56 21.59 -15.35 -5.43
C ARG A 56 20.42 -14.36 -5.37
N PRO A 57 20.14 -13.61 -6.45
CA PRO A 57 19.20 -12.49 -6.41
C PRO A 57 17.76 -12.92 -6.10
N ASN A 58 17.30 -14.08 -6.59
CA ASN A 58 15.96 -14.58 -6.28
C ASN A 58 15.80 -14.96 -4.81
N MET A 59 16.78 -15.67 -4.23
CA MET A 59 16.74 -16.07 -2.82
C MET A 59 16.66 -14.86 -1.90
N TRP A 60 17.37 -13.80 -2.26
CA TRP A 60 17.40 -12.58 -1.46
C TRP A 60 16.11 -11.77 -1.59
N LYS A 61 15.56 -11.62 -2.79
CA LYS A 61 14.21 -11.04 -2.99
C LYS A 61 13.12 -11.81 -2.24
N ASP A 62 13.22 -13.14 -2.19
CA ASP A 62 12.33 -14.00 -1.39
C ASP A 62 12.46 -13.72 0.11
N LYS A 63 13.69 -13.54 0.60
CA LYS A 63 13.95 -13.20 2.00
C LYS A 63 13.32 -11.86 2.36
N ILE A 64 13.54 -10.82 1.55
CA ILE A 64 12.96 -9.49 1.76
C ILE A 64 11.42 -9.56 1.75
N MET A 65 10.83 -10.29 0.80
CA MET A 65 9.36 -10.46 0.76
C MET A 65 8.83 -11.18 2.01
N SER A 66 9.62 -12.10 2.58
CA SER A 66 9.29 -12.74 3.86
C SER A 66 9.32 -11.72 5.00
N SER A 67 10.34 -10.85 5.06
CA SER A 67 10.44 -9.75 6.03
C SER A 67 9.21 -8.84 5.97
N VAL A 68 8.72 -8.50 4.76
CA VAL A 68 7.51 -7.68 4.59
C VAL A 68 6.27 -8.40 5.14
N VAL A 69 6.06 -9.68 4.82
CA VAL A 69 4.91 -10.44 5.33
C VAL A 69 4.91 -10.46 6.85
N THR A 70 6.05 -10.76 7.46
CA THR A 70 6.18 -10.81 8.92
C THR A 70 5.91 -9.45 9.56
N ALA A 71 6.42 -8.36 8.99
CA ALA A 71 6.19 -7.01 9.54
C ALA A 71 4.72 -6.58 9.43
N LEU A 72 4.05 -6.90 8.32
CA LEU A 72 2.64 -6.59 8.13
C LEU A 72 1.75 -7.39 9.09
N GLU A 73 2.06 -8.67 9.29
CA GLU A 73 1.35 -9.51 10.26
C GLU A 73 1.56 -9.01 11.69
N GLN A 74 2.77 -8.61 12.06
CA GLN A 74 3.08 -8.10 13.40
C GLN A 74 2.46 -6.72 13.69
N LYS A 75 2.49 -5.79 12.73
CA LYS A 75 2.00 -4.42 12.94
C LYS A 75 0.50 -4.26 12.73
N PHE A 76 -0.05 -4.90 11.70
CA PHE A 76 -1.44 -4.70 11.28
C PHE A 76 -2.31 -5.95 11.48
N GLY A 77 -1.74 -7.09 11.86
CA GLY A 77 -2.47 -8.36 11.93
C GLY A 77 -2.91 -8.90 10.57
N THR A 78 -2.41 -8.31 9.47
CA THR A 78 -2.86 -8.62 8.11
C THR A 78 -2.01 -9.74 7.50
N LYS A 79 -2.64 -10.86 7.19
CA LYS A 79 -1.99 -11.95 6.45
C LYS A 79 -2.01 -11.65 4.95
N ARG A 80 -0.84 -11.40 4.37
CA ARG A 80 -0.67 -11.16 2.92
C ARG A 80 0.27 -12.21 2.33
N ALA A 81 -0.04 -12.67 1.12
CA ALA A 81 0.85 -13.59 0.40
C ALA A 81 2.01 -12.83 -0.25
N LYS A 82 3.21 -13.43 -0.29
CA LYS A 82 4.39 -12.83 -0.94
C LYS A 82 4.12 -12.43 -2.39
N GLU A 83 3.37 -13.25 -3.13
CA GLU A 83 3.02 -12.99 -4.52
C GLU A 83 2.10 -11.76 -4.67
N GLN A 84 1.18 -11.54 -3.73
CA GLN A 84 0.35 -10.34 -3.72
C GLN A 84 1.19 -9.08 -3.47
N LEU A 85 2.19 -9.16 -2.59
CA LEU A 85 3.09 -8.05 -2.30
C LEU A 85 4.02 -7.73 -3.48
N ARG A 86 4.52 -8.75 -4.18
CA ARG A 86 5.29 -8.59 -5.43
C ARG A 86 4.48 -7.87 -6.50
N LYS A 87 3.23 -8.31 -6.67
CA LYS A 87 2.29 -7.67 -7.60
C LYS A 87 2.01 -6.23 -7.18
N ARG A 88 1.74 -5.97 -5.89
CA ARG A 88 1.49 -4.61 -5.37
C ARG A 88 2.69 -3.69 -5.58
N TRP A 89 3.91 -4.14 -5.30
CA TRP A 89 5.13 -3.38 -5.55
C TRP A 89 5.29 -3.03 -7.04
N SER A 90 5.00 -3.99 -7.92
CA SER A 90 5.07 -3.79 -9.37
C SER A 90 4.02 -2.80 -9.87
N ASP A 91 2.78 -2.90 -9.36
CA ASP A 91 1.70 -1.97 -9.66
C ASP A 91 2.00 -0.57 -9.14
N LEU A 92 2.59 -0.45 -7.94
CA LEU A 92 2.94 0.85 -7.35
C LEU A 92 3.97 1.59 -8.22
N LYS A 93 4.97 0.88 -8.74
CA LYS A 93 5.99 1.47 -9.62
C LYS A 93 5.45 1.82 -11.02
N SER A 94 4.62 0.96 -11.60
CA SER A 94 4.23 1.10 -13.02
C SER A 94 2.88 1.79 -13.25
N ARG A 95 1.94 1.67 -12.30
CA ARG A 95 0.55 2.10 -12.47
C ARG A 95 0.15 3.26 -11.56
N GLU A 96 0.81 3.42 -10.42
CA GLU A 96 0.45 4.43 -9.40
C GLU A 96 1.64 5.33 -9.03
N PRO A 97 2.27 6.03 -10.01
CA PRO A 97 3.45 6.85 -9.74
C PRO A 97 3.18 7.96 -8.70
N GLY A 98 1.95 8.51 -8.66
CA GLY A 98 1.57 9.52 -7.66
C GLY A 98 1.53 8.98 -6.23
N GLN A 99 1.04 7.76 -6.01
CA GLN A 99 1.08 7.12 -4.68
C GLN A 99 2.50 6.75 -4.29
N TYR A 100 3.28 6.20 -5.23
CA TYR A 100 4.69 5.91 -5.01
C TYR A 100 5.46 7.16 -4.57
N TRP A 101 5.28 8.30 -5.25
CA TRP A 101 5.90 9.57 -4.89
C TRP A 101 5.48 10.08 -3.51
N ARG A 102 4.20 9.95 -3.15
CA ARG A 102 3.72 10.29 -1.81
C ARG A 102 4.41 9.46 -0.74
N ILE A 103 4.45 8.13 -0.91
CA ILE A 103 5.10 7.22 0.04
C ILE A 103 6.61 7.52 0.12
N LYS A 104 7.27 7.70 -1.03
CA LYS A 104 8.70 8.02 -1.10
C LYS A 104 9.04 9.34 -0.42
N LYS A 105 8.13 10.32 -0.39
CA LYS A 105 8.34 11.59 0.33
C LYS A 105 8.23 11.44 1.86
N LEU A 106 7.53 10.41 2.33
CA LEU A 106 7.38 10.11 3.76
C LEU A 106 8.54 9.28 4.32
N LEU A 107 9.40 8.71 3.46
CA LEU A 107 10.51 7.81 3.81
C LEU A 107 11.87 8.45 3.53
#